data_AF-A0A7S3CUB8-F1
#
_entry.id   AF-A0A7S3CUB8-F1
#
_cell.length_a   1.000
_cell.length_b   1.000
_cell.length_c   1.000
_cell.angle_alpha   90.00
_cell.angle_beta   90.00
_cell.angle_gamma   90.00
#
_symmetry.space_group_name_H-M   'P 1'
#
loop_
_entity.id
_entity.type
_entity.pdbx_description
1 polymer ?
#
loop_
_entity_poly.entity_id
_entity_poly.type
_entity_poly.pdbx_seq_one_letter_code
_entity_poly.pdbx_strand_id
1 'polypeptide(L)'
;YKSSWCPNRQDSHDSKACLFAHHMRDFRRPPEIFKYSPEDCPTLANSRGQDAGWESCPQGLFCSKCHTTVERLYHPDKYKRIYCDRSRCNKSDICAFFHSKPERESALKQC
;
A
#
# COMPACT_ATOMS: atom_id res chain seq x y z
N TYR A 1 -5.03 -5.83 1.39
CA TYR A 1 -5.41 -4.49 0.91
C TYR A 1 -4.66 -4.18 -0.38
N LYS A 2 -5.39 -3.82 -1.44
CA LYS A 2 -4.95 -3.44 -2.80
C LYS A 2 -3.94 -4.37 -3.48
N SER A 3 -4.00 -5.67 -3.14
CA SER A 3 -3.11 -6.70 -3.68
C SER A 3 -3.63 -7.40 -4.93
N SER A 4 -4.84 -7.06 -5.34
CA SER A 4 -5.51 -7.56 -6.54
C SER A 4 -6.31 -6.41 -7.16
N TRP A 5 -6.56 -6.50 -8.47
CA TRP A 5 -7.36 -5.52 -9.21
C TRP A 5 -8.83 -5.60 -8.87
N CYS A 6 -9.51 -4.45 -8.90
CA CYS A 6 -10.95 -4.40 -8.64
C CYS A 6 -11.71 -5.13 -9.75
N PRO A 7 -12.52 -6.15 -9.44
CA PRO A 7 -13.30 -6.87 -10.44
C PRO A 7 -14.38 -5.97 -11.08
N ASN A 8 -14.88 -5.00 -10.31
CA ASN A 8 -15.95 -4.08 -10.70
C ASN A 8 -15.40 -2.69 -11.00
N ARG A 9 -14.26 -2.60 -11.71
CA ARG A 9 -13.59 -1.32 -11.96
C ARG A 9 -14.45 -0.33 -12.76
N GLN A 10 -15.42 -0.83 -13.52
CA GLN A 10 -16.38 -0.04 -14.29
C GLN A 10 -17.50 0.55 -13.45
N ASP A 11 -17.76 0.03 -12.25
CA ASP A 11 -18.82 0.53 -11.37
C ASP A 11 -18.37 1.81 -10.66
N SER A 12 -19.27 2.79 -10.54
CA SER A 12 -19.00 4.04 -9.82
C SER A 12 -18.97 3.82 -8.31
N HIS A 13 -17.76 3.73 -7.74
CA HIS A 13 -17.54 3.70 -6.28
C HIS A 13 -16.24 4.40 -5.88
N ASP A 14 -16.08 4.64 -4.58
CA ASP A 14 -14.86 5.28 -4.06
C ASP A 14 -13.65 4.33 -4.14
N SER A 15 -12.83 4.53 -5.17
CA SER A 15 -11.57 3.80 -5.40
C SER A 15 -10.58 3.90 -4.23
N LYS A 16 -10.66 4.96 -3.41
CA LYS A 16 -9.79 5.13 -2.23
C LYS A 16 -10.21 4.24 -1.07
N ALA A 17 -11.52 4.03 -0.90
CA ALA A 17 -12.08 3.13 0.11
C ALA A 17 -12.09 1.66 -0.37
N CYS A 18 -11.99 1.42 -1.68
CA CYS A 18 -11.97 0.08 -2.25
C CYS A 18 -10.77 -0.76 -1.78
N LEU A 19 -11.04 -2.00 -1.36
CA LEU A 19 -10.03 -2.97 -0.94
C LEU A 19 -9.13 -3.43 -2.10
N PHE A 20 -9.54 -3.18 -3.33
CA PHE A 20 -8.84 -3.58 -4.54
C PHE A 20 -8.14 -2.39 -5.21
N ALA A 21 -7.16 -2.70 -6.05
CA ALA A 21 -6.43 -1.73 -6.84
C ALA A 21 -7.27 -1.23 -8.03
N HIS A 22 -7.19 0.06 -8.34
CA HIS A 22 -7.83 0.72 -9.48
C HIS A 22 -6.83 1.39 -10.43
N HIS A 23 -5.60 1.66 -9.96
CA HIS A 23 -4.55 2.35 -10.70
C HIS A 23 -3.19 1.72 -10.44
N MET A 24 -2.21 1.89 -11.33
CA MET A 24 -0.91 1.26 -11.07
C MET A 24 -0.20 1.76 -9.81
N ARG A 25 -0.43 3.03 -9.46
CA ARG A 25 0.06 3.65 -8.23
C ARG A 25 -0.62 3.20 -6.94
N ASP A 26 -1.72 2.46 -7.02
CA ASP A 26 -2.45 1.96 -5.84
C ASP A 26 -2.26 0.46 -5.60
N PHE A 27 -1.80 -0.27 -6.62
CA PHE A 27 -1.45 -1.67 -6.52
C PHE A 27 -0.32 -1.89 -5.50
N ARG A 28 -0.55 -2.86 -4.61
CA ARG A 28 0.41 -3.34 -3.62
C ARG A 28 0.80 -4.76 -3.98
N ARG A 29 2.06 -4.99 -4.37
CA ARG A 29 2.54 -6.36 -4.59
C ARG A 29 2.30 -7.21 -3.34
N PRO A 30 1.72 -8.42 -3.47
CA PRO A 30 1.53 -9.30 -2.34
C PRO A 30 2.90 -9.65 -1.71
N PRO A 31 3.16 -9.33 -0.43
CA PRO A 31 4.45 -9.61 0.21
C PRO A 31 4.73 -11.11 0.41
N GLU A 32 3.72 -11.96 0.25
CA GLU A 32 3.88 -13.42 0.21
C GLU A 32 4.54 -13.90 -1.09
N ILE A 33 4.38 -13.15 -2.18
CA ILE A 33 4.88 -13.52 -3.50
C ILE A 33 6.13 -12.70 -3.84
N PHE A 34 6.13 -11.40 -3.54
CA PHE A 34 7.21 -10.47 -3.86
C PHE A 34 7.84 -9.97 -2.56
N LYS A 35 9.13 -10.27 -2.35
CA LYS A 35 9.89 -9.76 -1.22
C LYS A 35 10.52 -8.42 -1.59
N TYR A 36 10.17 -7.39 -0.83
CA TYR A 36 10.72 -6.04 -0.97
C TYR A 36 10.83 -5.42 0.42
N SER A 37 11.70 -4.42 0.58
CA SER A 37 11.88 -3.69 1.82
C SER A 37 11.02 -2.42 1.84
N PRO A 38 10.75 -1.82 3.01
CA PRO A 38 9.77 -0.73 3.12
C PRO A 38 10.28 0.63 2.60
N GLU A 39 11.52 0.72 2.10
CA GLU A 39 12.03 1.95 1.51
C GLU A 39 11.51 2.15 0.09
N ASP A 40 11.29 3.41 -0.29
CA ASP A 40 10.81 3.77 -1.61
C ASP A 40 11.89 3.51 -2.69
N CYS A 41 11.46 2.99 -3.83
CA CYS A 41 12.31 2.74 -4.99
C CYS A 41 12.82 4.07 -5.55
N PRO A 42 14.14 4.28 -5.69
CA PRO A 42 14.70 5.56 -6.10
C PRO A 42 14.27 5.97 -7.51
N THR A 43 14.06 5.00 -8.41
CA THR A 43 13.57 5.27 -9.76
C THR A 43 12.18 5.90 -9.72
N LEU A 44 11.25 5.32 -8.96
CA LEU A 44 9.87 5.81 -8.91
C LEU A 44 9.71 7.02 -7.99
N ALA A 45 10.50 7.13 -6.92
CA ALA A 45 10.51 8.31 -6.06
C ALA A 45 10.88 9.60 -6.81
N ASN A 46 11.75 9.48 -7.82
CA ASN A 46 12.17 10.60 -8.68
C ASN A 46 11.28 10.78 -9.92
N SER A 47 10.34 9.87 -10.16
CA SER A 47 9.45 9.93 -11.31
C SER A 47 8.35 10.97 -11.06
N ARG A 48 8.37 12.08 -11.78
CA ARG A 48 7.36 13.17 -11.68
C ARG A 48 6.07 12.90 -12.49
N GLY A 49 5.91 11.70 -13.03
CA GLY A 49 4.77 11.32 -13.89
C GLY A 49 3.63 10.66 -13.12
N GLN A 50 2.39 10.97 -13.50
CA GLN A 50 1.17 10.47 -12.84
C GLN A 50 0.92 8.97 -13.04
N ASP A 51 1.65 8.33 -13.97
CA ASP A 51 1.46 6.94 -14.40
C ASP A 51 2.68 6.03 -14.18
N ALA A 52 3.68 6.47 -13.41
CA ALA A 52 4.86 5.64 -13.16
C ALA A 52 4.52 4.46 -12.22
N GLY A 53 4.34 3.28 -12.79
CA GLY A 53 4.16 2.01 -12.08
C GLY A 53 5.44 1.18 -12.02
N TRP A 54 5.31 -0.09 -11.62
CA TRP A 54 6.43 -1.05 -11.69
C TRP A 54 6.98 -1.23 -13.10
N GLU A 55 6.19 -0.93 -14.13
CA GLU A 55 6.60 -0.92 -15.54
C GLU A 55 7.72 0.10 -15.85
N SER A 56 7.76 1.20 -15.09
CA SER A 56 8.81 2.22 -15.23
C SER A 56 10.07 1.87 -14.44
N CYS A 57 10.02 0.84 -13.60
CA CYS A 57 11.19 0.35 -12.87
C CYS A 57 11.94 -0.67 -13.73
N PRO A 58 13.27 -0.53 -13.94
CA PRO A 58 14.07 -1.54 -14.64
C PRO A 58 14.02 -2.94 -14.02
N GLN A 59 13.71 -3.02 -12.71
CA GLN A 59 13.58 -4.28 -11.98
C GLN A 59 12.15 -4.84 -12.01
N GLY A 60 11.19 -4.11 -12.60
CA GLY A 60 9.80 -4.53 -12.72
C GLY A 60 9.19 -4.96 -11.38
N LEU A 61 8.38 -6.00 -11.40
CA LEU A 61 7.77 -6.56 -10.18
C LEU A 61 8.80 -7.11 -9.18
N PHE A 62 10.00 -7.46 -9.62
CA PHE A 62 11.07 -8.02 -8.79
C PHE A 62 11.92 -6.96 -8.07
N CYS A 63 11.60 -5.67 -8.22
CA CYS A 63 12.27 -4.62 -7.47
C CYS A 63 12.15 -4.88 -5.96
N SER A 64 13.29 -4.85 -5.26
CA SER A 64 13.34 -5.09 -3.81
C SER A 64 12.92 -3.88 -2.97
N LYS A 65 12.35 -2.83 -3.57
CA LYS A 65 11.94 -1.57 -2.92
C LYS A 65 10.47 -1.29 -3.22
N CYS A 66 9.81 -0.53 -2.35
CA CYS A 66 8.41 -0.11 -2.53
C CYS A 66 8.26 0.79 -3.78
N HIS A 67 7.24 0.53 -4.57
CA HIS A 67 6.87 1.33 -5.73
C HIS A 67 5.74 2.31 -5.45
N THR A 68 4.95 2.06 -4.42
CA THR A 68 3.79 2.91 -4.08
C THR A 68 3.76 3.25 -2.60
N THR A 69 3.14 4.38 -2.28
CA THR A 69 2.84 4.75 -0.88
C THR A 69 2.00 3.66 -0.19
N VAL A 70 1.14 2.97 -0.94
CA VAL A 70 0.35 1.84 -0.42
C VAL A 70 1.25 0.66 -0.04
N GLU A 71 2.23 0.32 -0.88
CA GLU A 71 3.22 -0.73 -0.53
C GLU A 71 3.96 -0.39 0.75
N ARG A 72 4.43 0.86 0.89
CA ARG A 72 5.18 1.30 2.07
C ARG A 72 4.33 1.33 3.34
N LEU A 73 3.13 1.92 3.28
CA LEU A 73 2.25 2.06 4.45
C LEU A 73 1.72 0.71 4.95
N TYR A 74 1.46 -0.22 4.04
CA TYR A 74 0.93 -1.55 4.37
C TYR A 74 2.00 -2.64 4.29
N HIS A 75 3.28 -2.26 4.26
CA HIS A 75 4.38 -3.22 4.40
C HIS A 75 4.27 -3.92 5.76
N PRO A 76 4.52 -5.24 5.89
CA PRO A 76 4.44 -5.95 7.17
C PRO A 76 5.20 -5.24 8.32
N ASP A 77 6.40 -4.73 8.04
CA ASP A 77 7.22 -4.01 9.02
C ASP A 77 6.72 -2.60 9.39
N LYS A 78 5.76 -2.03 8.63
CA LYS A 78 5.28 -0.64 8.82
C LYS A 78 3.80 -0.58 9.21
N TYR A 79 3.02 -1.57 8.81
CA TYR A 79 1.58 -1.62 9.05
C TYR A 79 1.26 -1.59 10.55
N LYS A 80 0.40 -0.66 10.96
CA LYS A 80 -0.04 -0.47 12.36
C LYS A 80 1.13 -0.26 13.34
N ARG A 81 2.24 0.33 12.90
CA ARG A 81 3.38 0.65 13.79
C ARG A 81 3.37 2.06 14.35
N ILE A 82 2.63 2.98 13.73
CA ILE A 82 2.52 4.39 14.14
C ILE A 82 1.07 4.70 14.54
N TYR A 83 0.88 5.47 15.62
CA TYR A 83 -0.43 5.87 16.10
C TYR A 83 -1.08 6.84 15.11
N CYS A 84 -2.38 6.66 14.86
CA CYS A 84 -3.11 7.45 13.90
C CYS A 84 -3.45 8.84 14.46
N ASP A 85 -3.14 9.90 13.72
CA ASP A 85 -3.71 11.23 13.95
C ASP A 85 -5.19 11.23 13.55
N ARG A 86 -6.06 11.10 14.56
CA ARG A 86 -7.51 11.02 14.39
C ARG A 86 -8.13 12.30 13.81
N SER A 87 -7.45 13.44 13.86
CA SER A 87 -7.95 14.69 13.27
C SER A 87 -7.86 14.69 11.73
N ARG A 88 -6.94 13.89 11.17
CA ARG A 88 -6.68 13.77 9.73
C ARG A 88 -7.11 12.42 9.17
N CYS A 89 -7.54 11.51 10.03
CA CYS A 89 -8.00 10.19 9.63
C CYS A 89 -9.45 10.24 9.15
N ASN A 90 -9.70 9.63 8.00
CA ASN A 90 -11.06 9.39 7.50
C ASN A 90 -11.80 8.27 8.25
N LYS A 91 -11.27 7.79 9.40
CA LYS A 91 -11.80 6.69 10.25
C LYS A 91 -12.17 5.42 9.46
N SER A 92 -11.47 5.13 8.38
CA SER A 92 -11.68 3.89 7.65
C SER A 92 -11.04 2.71 8.37
N ASP A 93 -11.74 1.56 8.38
CA ASP A 93 -11.20 0.27 8.83
C ASP A 93 -9.91 -0.13 8.09
N ILE A 94 -9.65 0.47 6.92
CA ILE A 94 -8.44 0.21 6.13
C ILE A 94 -7.24 1.02 6.60
N CYS A 95 -7.36 2.00 7.51
CA CYS A 95 -6.25 2.89 7.90
C CYS A 95 -4.92 2.14 8.12
N ALA A 96 -3.78 2.65 7.64
CA ALA A 96 -2.49 1.99 7.82
C ALA A 96 -1.90 2.17 9.24
N PHE A 97 -2.41 3.16 9.97
CA PHE A 97 -1.98 3.52 11.32
C PHE A 97 -2.90 2.88 12.37
N PHE A 98 -2.41 2.69 13.59
CA PHE A 98 -3.21 2.09 14.65
C PHE A 98 -3.98 3.16 15.44
N HIS A 99 -5.24 2.90 15.73
CA HIS A 99 -6.11 3.72 16.57
C HIS A 99 -6.16 3.23 18.02
N SER A 100 -5.74 1.99 18.28
CA SER A 100 -5.72 1.37 19.61
C SER A 100 -4.56 0.37 19.78
N LYS A 101 -4.19 0.05 21.02
CA LYS A 101 -3.17 -0.98 21.31
C LYS A 101 -3.56 -2.39 20.79
N PRO A 102 -4.80 -2.87 20.99
CA PRO A 102 -5.21 -4.18 20.47
C PRO A 102 -5.06 -4.33 18.96
N GLU A 103 -5.32 -3.25 18.21
CA GLU A 103 -5.18 -3.22 16.75
C GLU A 103 -3.70 -3.36 16.32
N ARG A 104 -2.79 -2.67 17.01
CA ARG A 104 -1.34 -2.82 16.80
C ARG A 104 -0.87 -4.25 17.08
N GLU A 105 -1.32 -4.82 18.19
CA GLU A 105 -0.95 -6.19 18.61
C GLU A 105 -1.47 -7.24 17.63
N SER A 106 -2.71 -7.09 17.16
CA SER A 106 -3.29 -8.00 16.17
C SER A 106 -2.50 -7.98 14.87
N ALA A 107 -2.06 -6.81 14.41
CA ALA A 107 -1.23 -6.66 13.22
C ALA A 107 0.22 -7.17 13.39
N LEU A 108 0.72 -7.32 14.62
CA LEU A 108 2.03 -7.94 14.88
C LEU A 108 1.99 -9.46 14.76
N LYS A 109 0.84 -10.09 15.04
CA LYS A 109 0.65 -11.54 14.98
C LYS A 109 0.45 -12.08 13.56
N GLN A 110 0.22 -11.20 12.58
CA GLN A 110 0.00 -11.53 11.17
C GLN A 110 1.28 -11.40 10.32
N CYS A 111 2.41 -11.08 10.94
CA CYS A 111 3.73 -11.02 10.32
C CYS A 111 4.51 -12.30 10.68
#